data_AF-A0A7X7UP57-F1
#
_entry.id   AF-A0A7X7UP57-F1
#
_cell.length_a   1.000
_cell.length_b   1.000
_cell.length_c   1.000
_cell.angle_alpha   90.00
_cell.angle_beta   90.00
_cell.angle_gamma   90.00
#
_symmetry.space_group_name_H-M   'P 1'
#
loop_
_entity.id
_entity.type
_entity.pdbx_description
1 polymer ?
#
loop_
_entity_poly.entity_id
_entity_poly.type
_entity_poly.pdbx_seq_one_letter_code
_entity_poly.pdbx_strand_id
1 'polypeptide(L)'
;MHVFNVFSFDAIILLVFALFLFMGIYFGLRKQLGIVLQLGLPPVILYFLFDEFLFLHEKIFKTSTERYLFNALFVYILAYLILFFLIGLLYGLIKPPVRKRVLERPRIYSRIVGGVLGLVSAFLFSSLLLYFLKPVLGFHYRSPLTKVMVAADNRVLTLSKLNRYQYVNVDKYREYDEALALFTGRAALDFYEETKERIESLPELETKIAGIRPLLSSASADLFGEGKLSELVRKDGKKRVYQRILDFEKENEDFSEINQTFSELQEKQAYVLLAEIIDETSFPALMEALDANLGEVLAEFPDLESRLAFERGHGAALYYLDNGPAFRKHLPEAGAELEHHVLAFETMLSGDPAQFAESFLAEAGGKYPQLGEAFRAYLRNREAISELPKNLTFAAKIVLAEEAKHWFVNHLWEDVGLLKHYLFDALGNPRNRSHRLYSEYFFVHYLASADEYEHFGGQELLECLNELEVLVQKGLLPRELAEKYVANLFLEEDSILAMLAGDGFSEMLEVEHEFLPENLKAELAKRGKR
;
A
#
# COMPACT_ATOMS: atom_id res chain seq x y z
N MET A 1 -6.42 13.22 16.32
CA MET A 1 -5.43 13.32 15.22
C MET A 1 -5.74 14.40 14.16
N HIS A 2 -6.81 15.21 14.28
CA HIS A 2 -7.16 16.21 13.25
C HIS A 2 -6.36 17.52 13.25
N VAL A 3 -5.57 17.82 14.28
CA VAL A 3 -4.86 19.12 14.40
C VAL A 3 -3.62 19.19 13.49
N PHE A 4 -3.11 18.06 12.99
CA PHE A 4 -1.93 18.03 12.12
C PHE A 4 -2.21 17.91 10.62
N ASN A 5 -3.47 17.67 10.20
CA ASN A 5 -3.85 17.68 8.78
C ASN A 5 -3.71 19.05 8.10
N VAL A 6 -3.39 20.12 8.86
CA VAL A 6 -3.30 21.50 8.37
C VAL A 6 -1.88 22.06 8.53
N PHE A 7 -0.92 21.32 9.10
CA PHE A 7 0.44 21.85 9.27
C PHE A 7 1.23 21.74 7.97
N SER A 8 1.25 22.84 7.20
CA SER A 8 2.06 22.94 5.98
C SER A 8 3.55 22.94 6.34
N PHE A 9 4.24 21.85 6.02
CA PHE A 9 5.69 21.71 6.22
C PHE A 9 6.49 22.81 5.50
N ASP A 10 5.90 23.46 4.49
CA ASP A 10 6.46 24.62 3.80
C ASP A 10 6.82 25.76 4.76
N ALA A 11 6.06 25.96 5.85
CA ALA A 11 6.39 26.98 6.86
C ALA A 11 7.69 26.65 7.62
N ILE A 12 7.92 25.38 7.93
CA ILE A 12 9.19 24.93 8.53
C ILE A 12 10.33 25.11 7.54
N ILE A 13 10.14 24.71 6.28
CA ILE A 13 11.14 24.90 5.21
C ILE A 13 11.52 26.39 5.13
N LEU A 14 10.55 27.30 5.04
CA LEU A 14 10.83 28.73 4.97
C LEU A 14 11.62 29.26 6.17
N LEU A 15 11.26 28.83 7.39
CA LEU A 15 11.96 29.23 8.61
C LEU A 15 13.40 28.73 8.62
N VAL A 16 13.63 27.48 8.21
CA VAL A 16 14.97 26.90 8.05
C VAL A 16 15.77 27.68 7.01
N PHE A 17 15.20 27.96 5.84
CA PHE A 17 15.85 28.73 4.78
C PHE A 17 16.22 30.14 5.23
N ALA A 18 15.32 30.84 5.91
CA ALA A 18 15.61 32.17 6.47
C ALA A 18 16.75 32.11 7.49
N LEU A 19 16.67 31.18 8.45
CA LEU A 19 17.68 31.02 9.50
C LEU A 19 19.08 30.77 8.91
N PHE A 20 19.19 29.81 7.99
CA PHE A 20 20.47 29.44 7.40
C PHE A 20 21.01 30.52 6.45
N LEU A 21 20.14 31.26 5.75
CA LEU A 21 20.53 32.42 4.96
C LEU A 21 21.15 33.52 5.85
N PHE A 22 20.47 33.88 6.95
CA PHE A 22 20.98 34.87 7.90
C PHE A 22 22.29 34.42 8.55
N MET A 23 22.36 33.15 8.97
CA MET A 23 23.58 32.55 9.51
C MET A 23 24.74 32.60 8.51
N GLY A 24 24.48 32.28 7.25
CA GLY A 24 25.45 32.33 6.16
C GLY A 24 25.98 33.74 5.90
N ILE A 25 25.09 34.74 5.87
CA ILE A 25 25.44 36.15 5.71
C ILE A 25 26.22 36.70 6.92
N TYR A 26 25.88 36.25 8.13
CA TYR A 26 26.49 36.72 9.38
C TYR A 26 27.88 36.11 9.60
N PHE A 27 28.02 34.80 9.41
CA PHE A 27 29.27 34.08 9.68
C PHE A 27 30.21 33.97 8.48
N GLY A 28 29.71 34.18 7.26
CA GLY A 28 30.49 34.15 6.02
C GLY A 28 30.92 32.76 5.57
N LEU A 29 31.57 32.72 4.39
CA LEU A 29 31.95 31.54 3.63
C LEU A 29 32.56 30.41 4.48
N ARG A 30 33.60 30.70 5.27
CA ARG A 30 34.37 29.66 5.95
C ARG A 30 33.53 28.87 6.95
N LYS A 31 32.75 29.54 7.79
CA LYS A 31 31.91 28.85 8.79
C LYS A 31 30.81 28.05 8.09
N GLN A 32 30.22 28.61 7.04
CA GLN A 32 29.14 27.96 6.32
C GLN A 32 29.62 26.76 5.50
N LEU A 33 30.80 26.82 4.91
CA LEU A 33 31.42 25.68 4.23
C LEU A 33 31.60 24.49 5.18
N GLY A 34 32.00 24.75 6.43
CA GLY A 34 32.07 23.70 7.45
C GLY A 34 30.73 23.03 7.73
N ILE A 35 29.64 23.81 7.78
CA ILE A 35 28.28 23.29 7.99
C ILE A 35 27.82 22.49 6.77
N VAL A 36 28.05 23.00 5.55
CA VAL A 36 27.74 22.28 4.30
C VAL A 36 28.47 20.94 4.25
N LEU A 37 29.77 20.91 4.59
CA LEU A 37 30.55 19.67 4.62
C LEU A 37 30.01 18.70 5.67
N GLN A 38 29.71 19.17 6.88
CA GLN A 38 29.15 18.34 7.95
C GLN A 38 27.79 17.75 7.57
N LEU A 39 26.92 18.52 6.90
CA LEU A 39 25.58 18.05 6.52
C LEU A 39 25.59 17.20 5.25
N GLY A 40 26.39 17.58 4.25
CA GLY A 40 26.33 17.05 2.89
C GLY A 40 27.31 15.93 2.59
N LEU A 41 28.44 15.85 3.30
CA LEU A 41 29.42 14.78 3.06
C LEU A 41 29.02 13.42 3.67
N PRO A 42 28.37 13.32 4.85
CA PRO A 42 27.97 12.02 5.38
C PRO A 42 27.06 11.21 4.44
N PRO A 43 26.00 11.78 3.82
CA PRO A 43 25.18 11.02 2.87
C PRO A 43 25.98 10.49 1.67
N VAL A 44 26.97 11.25 1.19
CA VAL A 44 27.86 10.82 0.09
C VAL A 44 28.74 9.65 0.53
N ILE A 45 29.29 9.70 1.74
CA ILE A 45 30.09 8.59 2.29
C ILE A 45 29.20 7.36 2.50
N LEU A 46 28.02 7.55 3.08
CA LEU A 46 27.07 6.46 3.31
C LEU A 46 26.55 5.85 2.01
N TYR A 47 26.43 6.62 0.93
CA TYR A 47 26.09 6.05 -0.37
C TYR A 47 27.05 4.93 -0.80
N PHE A 48 28.33 5.00 -0.42
CA PHE A 48 29.33 3.98 -0.76
C PHE A 48 29.61 2.96 0.33
N LEU A 49 29.44 3.33 1.62
CA LEU A 49 29.89 2.53 2.76
C LEU A 49 28.76 2.00 3.66
N PHE A 50 27.49 2.28 3.32
CA PHE A 50 26.38 1.95 4.21
C PHE A 50 26.18 0.44 4.39
N ASP A 51 26.38 -0.35 3.33
CA ASP A 51 26.19 -1.80 3.40
C ASP A 51 27.23 -2.45 4.33
N GLU A 52 28.45 -1.92 4.40
CA GLU A 52 29.46 -2.35 5.35
C GLU A 52 29.08 -2.00 6.79
N PHE A 53 28.47 -0.83 7.02
CA PHE A 53 27.94 -0.48 8.35
C PHE A 53 26.79 -1.41 8.76
N LEU A 54 25.91 -1.77 7.83
CA LEU A 54 24.83 -2.73 8.07
C LEU A 54 25.37 -4.12 8.38
N PHE A 55 26.28 -4.63 7.55
CA PHE A 55 26.89 -5.94 7.77
C PHE A 55 27.58 -6.06 9.14
N LEU A 56 28.30 -5.01 9.55
CA LEU A 56 28.90 -4.94 10.89
C LEU A 56 27.85 -4.97 12.00
N HIS A 57 26.74 -4.24 11.82
CA HIS A 57 25.65 -4.23 12.78
C HIS A 57 24.98 -5.60 12.91
N GLU A 58 24.63 -6.25 11.80
CA GLU A 58 23.97 -7.56 11.79
C GLU A 58 24.84 -8.68 12.38
N LYS A 59 26.17 -8.58 12.22
CA LYS A 59 27.11 -9.51 12.86
C LYS A 59 27.13 -9.38 14.39
N ILE A 60 26.87 -8.18 14.91
CA ILE A 60 26.93 -7.88 16.36
C ILE A 60 25.55 -8.06 17.01
N PHE A 61 24.50 -7.64 16.33
CA PHE A 61 23.12 -7.70 16.79
C PHE A 61 22.33 -8.59 15.84
N LYS A 62 21.76 -9.69 16.37
CA LYS A 62 20.78 -10.48 15.62
C LYS A 62 19.58 -9.59 15.31
N THR A 63 19.44 -9.20 14.05
CA THR A 63 18.31 -8.42 13.56
C THR A 63 17.07 -9.30 13.46
N SER A 64 15.94 -8.80 13.97
CA SER A 64 14.64 -9.44 13.78
C SER A 64 14.17 -9.20 12.35
N THR A 65 13.59 -10.24 11.74
CA THR A 65 13.01 -10.25 10.39
C THR A 65 11.70 -9.49 10.26
N GLU A 66 11.16 -8.93 11.36
CA GLU A 66 9.90 -8.19 11.32
C GLU A 66 10.07 -6.68 11.06
N ARG A 67 11.31 -6.14 11.05
CA ARG A 67 11.57 -4.69 10.96
C ARG A 67 12.87 -4.35 10.24
N TYR A 68 13.05 -4.80 9.00
CA TYR A 68 14.29 -4.59 8.24
C TYR A 68 14.62 -3.11 8.06
N LEU A 69 13.66 -2.30 7.63
CA LEU A 69 13.87 -0.88 7.41
C LEU A 69 14.23 -0.18 8.72
N PHE A 70 13.48 -0.43 9.80
CA PHE A 70 13.73 0.24 11.08
C PHE A 70 15.18 0.05 11.55
N ASN A 71 15.68 -1.19 11.46
CA ASN A 71 17.07 -1.50 11.81
C ASN A 71 18.04 -0.78 10.87
N ALA A 72 17.78 -0.81 9.55
CA ALA A 72 18.64 -0.14 8.59
C ALA A 72 18.67 1.39 8.82
N LEU A 73 17.53 2.00 9.10
CA LEU A 73 17.43 3.42 9.43
C LEU A 73 18.19 3.76 10.72
N PHE A 74 18.06 2.95 11.76
CA PHE A 74 18.79 3.15 13.00
C PHE A 74 20.30 3.16 12.76
N VAL A 75 20.82 2.19 12.00
CA VAL A 75 22.24 2.12 11.61
C VAL A 75 22.62 3.33 10.77
N TYR A 76 21.79 3.72 9.80
CA TYR A 76 22.05 4.87 8.93
C TYR A 76 22.17 6.17 9.74
N ILE A 77 21.25 6.40 10.67
CA ILE A 77 21.24 7.58 11.53
C ILE A 77 22.48 7.59 12.44
N LEU A 78 22.82 6.45 13.03
CA LEU A 78 23.99 6.34 13.90
C LEU A 78 25.29 6.61 13.12
N ALA A 79 25.47 5.97 11.96
CA ALA A 79 26.62 6.17 11.10
C ALA A 79 26.69 7.62 10.58
N TYR A 80 25.54 8.21 10.20
CA TYR A 80 25.45 9.62 9.83
C TYR A 80 25.94 10.53 10.96
N LEU A 81 25.48 10.32 12.20
CA LEU A 81 25.89 11.14 13.34
C LEU A 81 27.40 11.01 13.61
N ILE A 82 27.94 9.80 13.57
CA ILE A 82 29.39 9.57 13.74
C ILE A 82 30.18 10.35 12.68
N LEU A 83 29.79 10.23 11.41
CA LEU A 83 30.44 10.95 10.31
C LEU A 83 30.28 12.46 10.43
N PHE A 84 29.09 12.95 10.79
CA PHE A 84 28.80 14.36 11.02
C PHE A 84 29.76 14.96 12.06
N PHE A 85 29.91 14.30 13.22
CA PHE A 85 30.82 14.75 14.27
C PHE A 85 32.29 14.62 13.87
N LEU A 86 32.67 13.54 13.20
CA LEU A 86 34.04 13.31 12.73
C LEU A 86 34.49 14.37 11.72
N ILE A 87 33.66 14.65 10.71
CA ILE A 87 33.91 15.71 9.73
C ILE A 87 33.99 17.07 10.44
N GLY A 88 33.13 17.29 11.44
CA GLY A 88 33.18 18.50 12.24
C GLY A 88 34.48 18.68 13.03
N LEU A 89 35.02 17.59 13.58
CA LEU A 89 36.30 17.56 14.27
C LEU A 89 37.46 17.83 13.30
N LEU A 90 37.50 17.12 12.16
CA LEU A 90 38.52 17.30 11.11
C LEU A 90 38.53 18.73 10.57
N TYR A 91 37.34 19.27 10.25
CA TYR A 91 37.21 20.66 9.83
C TYR A 91 37.66 21.62 10.95
N GLY A 92 37.44 21.24 12.21
CA GLY A 92 37.92 21.94 13.40
C GLY A 92 39.43 22.11 13.46
N LEU A 93 40.19 21.09 13.08
CA LEU A 93 41.67 21.10 13.07
C LEU A 93 42.25 22.11 12.07
N ILE A 94 41.54 22.41 10.98
CA ILE A 94 41.98 23.30 9.91
C ILE A 94 41.50 24.76 10.13
N LYS A 95 40.80 25.04 11.23
CA LYS A 95 40.26 26.38 11.53
C LYS A 95 41.35 27.33 12.08
N PRO A 96 41.25 28.63 11.79
CA PRO A 96 42.16 29.62 12.35
C PRO A 96 41.82 29.81 13.84
N PRO A 97 42.79 30.24 14.67
CA PRO A 97 42.58 30.42 16.11
C PRO A 97 41.39 31.35 16.39
N VAL A 98 40.66 31.08 17.48
CA VAL A 98 39.40 31.75 17.87
C VAL A 98 39.53 33.27 17.83
N ARG A 99 40.70 33.79 18.22
CA ARG A 99 41.03 35.22 18.24
C ARG A 99 40.91 35.91 16.88
N LYS A 100 41.39 35.32 15.78
CA LYS A 100 41.21 35.88 14.42
C LYS A 100 39.76 35.82 13.95
N ARG A 101 38.99 34.86 14.46
CA ARG A 101 37.61 34.58 14.04
C ARG A 101 36.57 35.56 14.59
N VAL A 102 36.83 36.12 15.77
CA VAL A 102 35.93 37.07 16.46
C VAL A 102 36.24 38.52 16.07
N LEU A 103 37.50 38.82 15.73
CA LEU A 103 37.98 40.19 15.49
C LEU A 103 37.92 40.61 14.02
N GLU A 104 37.98 39.68 13.06
CA GLU A 104 37.91 40.01 11.63
C GLU A 104 36.46 39.94 11.11
N ARG A 105 35.89 41.08 10.70
CA ARG A 105 34.61 41.10 9.99
C ARG A 105 34.75 40.43 8.63
N PRO A 106 33.87 39.49 8.25
CA PRO A 106 33.94 38.86 6.94
C PRO A 106 33.74 39.91 5.83
N ARG A 107 34.57 39.81 4.79
CA ARG A 107 34.44 40.65 3.58
C ARG A 107 33.05 40.47 2.95
N ILE A 108 32.54 41.51 2.28
CA ILE A 108 31.21 41.49 1.63
C ILE A 108 31.04 40.26 0.72
N TYR A 109 32.03 39.96 -0.13
CA TYR A 109 32.02 38.75 -0.96
C TYR A 109 31.89 37.45 -0.14
N SER A 110 32.58 37.34 1.00
CA SER A 110 32.48 36.18 1.90
C SER A 110 31.08 36.04 2.51
N ARG A 111 30.39 37.16 2.78
CA ARG A 111 29.01 37.16 3.28
C ARG A 111 28.02 36.75 2.22
N ILE A 112 28.19 37.20 0.97
CA ILE A 112 27.33 36.81 -0.16
C ILE A 112 27.47 35.31 -0.43
N VAL A 113 28.70 34.82 -0.60
CA VAL A 113 28.94 33.37 -0.82
C VAL A 113 28.51 32.56 0.40
N GLY A 114 28.72 33.09 1.61
CA GLY A 114 28.19 32.50 2.85
C GLY A 114 26.67 32.38 2.84
N GLY A 115 25.93 33.39 2.37
CA GLY A 115 24.47 33.33 2.21
C GLY A 115 24.03 32.23 1.25
N VAL A 116 24.70 32.11 0.09
CA VAL A 116 24.42 31.03 -0.89
C VAL A 116 24.65 29.65 -0.29
N LEU A 117 25.78 29.45 0.40
CA LEU A 117 26.04 28.19 1.12
C LEU A 117 25.06 27.96 2.27
N GLY A 118 24.50 29.05 2.84
CA GLY A 118 23.40 29.02 3.78
C GLY A 118 22.19 28.31 3.18
N LEU A 119 21.76 28.73 2.00
CA LEU A 119 20.65 28.10 1.29
C LEU A 119 20.92 26.62 0.97
N VAL A 120 22.16 26.27 0.60
CA VAL A 120 22.54 24.85 0.38
C VAL A 120 22.41 24.04 1.68
N SER A 121 22.90 24.57 2.80
CA SER A 121 22.73 23.92 4.11
C SER A 121 21.25 23.80 4.51
N ALA A 122 20.44 24.81 4.20
CA ALA A 122 19.00 24.80 4.47
C ALA A 122 18.30 23.68 3.70
N PHE A 123 18.66 23.49 2.43
CA PHE A 123 18.15 22.41 1.60
C PHE A 123 18.49 21.04 2.22
N LEU A 124 19.79 20.79 2.50
CA LEU A 124 20.25 19.52 3.09
C LEU A 124 19.57 19.23 4.43
N PHE A 125 19.48 20.25 5.30
CA PHE A 125 18.85 20.12 6.61
C PHE A 125 17.34 19.87 6.51
N SER A 126 16.65 20.55 5.60
CA SER A 126 15.22 20.35 5.35
C SER A 126 14.94 18.95 4.78
N SER A 127 15.81 18.42 3.92
CA SER A 127 15.70 17.05 3.40
C SER A 127 15.83 16.01 4.51
N LEU A 128 16.76 16.22 5.44
CA LEU A 128 16.91 15.35 6.63
C LEU A 128 15.68 15.47 7.54
N LEU A 129 15.19 16.67 7.81
CA LEU A 129 13.99 16.91 8.61
C LEU A 129 12.76 16.22 8.02
N LEU A 130 12.55 16.31 6.70
CA LEU A 130 11.45 15.63 6.00
C LEU A 130 11.45 14.14 6.34
N TYR A 131 12.62 13.51 6.29
CA TYR A 131 12.76 12.09 6.59
C TYR A 131 12.47 11.77 8.07
N PHE A 132 13.02 12.56 9.02
CA PHE A 132 12.83 12.30 10.46
C PHE A 132 11.41 12.59 10.97
N LEU A 133 10.79 13.64 10.43
CA LEU A 133 9.51 14.13 10.95
C LEU A 133 8.30 13.54 10.26
N LYS A 134 8.43 13.03 9.03
CA LYS A 134 7.26 12.54 8.28
C LYS A 134 6.53 11.38 8.95
N PRO A 135 7.20 10.39 9.59
CA PRO A 135 6.51 9.35 10.37
C PRO A 135 5.69 9.90 11.55
N VAL A 136 6.03 11.10 12.05
CA VAL A 136 5.41 11.71 13.24
C VAL A 136 4.32 12.72 12.87
N LEU A 137 4.50 13.44 11.76
CA LEU A 137 3.71 14.65 11.46
C LEU A 137 2.89 14.57 10.16
N GLY A 138 2.99 13.49 9.37
CA GLY A 138 2.04 13.18 8.29
C GLY A 138 1.83 14.30 7.25
N PHE A 139 2.90 14.84 6.66
CA PHE A 139 2.80 15.97 5.73
C PHE A 139 2.39 15.58 4.30
N HIS A 140 1.71 16.50 3.61
CA HIS A 140 1.34 16.36 2.19
C HIS A 140 2.49 16.74 1.25
N TYR A 141 2.92 15.80 0.38
CA TYR A 141 4.01 15.98 -0.58
C TYR A 141 3.66 16.91 -1.76
N ARG A 142 2.38 17.28 -1.87
CA ARG A 142 1.84 18.15 -2.91
C ARG A 142 2.01 19.64 -2.59
N SER A 143 2.44 20.02 -1.38
CA SER A 143 2.68 21.44 -1.05
C SER A 143 3.85 22.00 -1.89
N PRO A 144 3.80 23.28 -2.31
CA PRO A 144 4.75 23.82 -3.29
C PRO A 144 6.24 23.63 -2.94
N LEU A 145 6.66 23.94 -1.70
CA LEU A 145 8.07 23.83 -1.34
C LEU A 145 8.48 22.38 -1.11
N THR A 146 7.65 21.58 -0.44
CA THR A 146 7.89 20.14 -0.28
C THR A 146 8.01 19.44 -1.64
N LYS A 147 7.17 19.80 -2.61
CA LYS A 147 7.22 19.26 -3.98
C LYS A 147 8.56 19.58 -4.66
N VAL A 148 9.08 20.80 -4.52
CA VAL A 148 10.40 21.17 -5.08
C VAL A 148 11.51 20.38 -4.40
N MET A 149 11.46 20.20 -3.08
CA MET A 149 12.46 19.42 -2.36
C MET A 149 12.47 17.94 -2.76
N VAL A 150 11.29 17.37 -2.98
CA VAL A 150 11.10 15.99 -3.43
C VAL A 150 11.53 15.80 -4.88
N ALA A 151 11.29 16.80 -5.74
CA ALA A 151 11.72 16.77 -7.14
C ALA A 151 13.25 16.93 -7.30
N ALA A 152 13.94 17.44 -6.27
CA ALA A 152 15.39 17.55 -6.21
C ALA A 152 16.07 16.32 -5.57
N ASP A 153 15.37 15.18 -5.53
CA ASP A 153 15.92 13.92 -5.04
C ASP A 153 17.07 13.42 -5.92
N ASN A 154 18.02 12.71 -5.30
CA ASN A 154 19.26 12.31 -5.95
C ASN A 154 19.68 10.92 -5.47
N ARG A 155 20.20 10.09 -6.39
CA ARG A 155 20.73 8.76 -6.12
C ARG A 155 21.76 8.74 -4.97
N VAL A 156 22.64 9.74 -4.91
CA VAL A 156 23.70 9.85 -3.88
C VAL A 156 23.11 10.19 -2.51
N LEU A 157 21.97 10.88 -2.47
CA LEU A 157 21.24 11.15 -1.23
C LEU A 157 20.20 10.04 -1.04
N THR A 158 20.65 8.87 -0.58
CA THR A 158 19.82 7.66 -0.46
C THR A 158 18.51 7.88 0.31
N LEU A 159 18.51 8.73 1.35
CA LEU A 159 17.30 9.13 2.08
C LEU A 159 16.25 9.85 1.22
N SER A 160 16.68 10.64 0.23
CA SER A 160 15.76 11.31 -0.69
C SER A 160 15.05 10.31 -1.61
N LYS A 161 15.79 9.30 -2.11
CA LYS A 161 15.21 8.20 -2.90
C LYS A 161 14.31 7.30 -2.05
N LEU A 162 14.73 7.01 -0.82
CA LEU A 162 13.91 6.28 0.13
C LEU A 162 12.57 6.97 0.36
N ASN A 163 12.56 8.29 0.56
CA ASN A 163 11.31 9.05 0.71
C ASN A 163 10.42 8.98 -0.54
N ARG A 164 11.00 9.01 -1.74
CA ARG A 164 10.23 8.86 -2.98
C ARG A 164 9.57 7.47 -3.04
N TYR A 165 10.33 6.40 -2.78
CA TYR A 165 9.85 5.03 -2.78
C TYR A 165 8.80 4.80 -1.68
N GLN A 166 9.04 5.36 -0.49
CA GLN A 166 8.15 5.16 0.66
C GLN A 166 6.80 5.83 0.53
N TYR A 167 6.78 6.96 -0.17
CA TYR A 167 5.70 7.90 0.00
C TYR A 167 5.19 8.47 -1.30
N VAL A 168 6.06 9.00 -2.15
CA VAL A 168 5.62 9.61 -3.41
C VAL A 168 5.03 8.55 -4.32
N ASN A 169 5.74 7.44 -4.51
CA ASN A 169 5.30 6.37 -5.40
C ASN A 169 4.07 5.66 -4.81
N VAL A 170 4.08 5.38 -3.51
CA VAL A 170 2.99 4.69 -2.81
C VAL A 170 1.72 5.53 -2.76
N ASP A 171 1.83 6.81 -2.42
CA ASP A 171 0.66 7.71 -2.38
C ASP A 171 0.09 7.90 -3.80
N LYS A 172 0.93 8.10 -4.83
CA LYS A 172 0.49 8.16 -6.23
C LYS A 172 -0.17 6.87 -6.70
N TYR A 173 0.44 5.72 -6.42
CA TYR A 173 -0.11 4.43 -6.82
C TYR A 173 -1.51 4.25 -6.24
N ARG A 174 -1.68 4.48 -4.94
CA ARG A 174 -2.99 4.36 -4.29
C ARG A 174 -4.03 5.33 -4.85
N GLU A 175 -3.64 6.59 -5.06
CA GLU A 175 -4.53 7.60 -5.64
C GLU A 175 -4.95 7.24 -7.07
N TYR A 176 -4.03 6.70 -7.89
CA TYR A 176 -4.34 6.29 -9.25
C TYR A 176 -5.14 4.99 -9.29
N ASP A 177 -4.77 4.00 -8.50
CA ASP A 177 -5.46 2.71 -8.37
C ASP A 177 -6.92 2.91 -7.95
N GLU A 178 -7.16 3.69 -6.90
CA GLU A 178 -8.51 4.03 -6.43
C GLU A 178 -9.31 4.80 -7.50
N ALA A 179 -8.70 5.80 -8.14
CA ALA A 179 -9.37 6.57 -9.19
C ALA A 179 -9.69 5.72 -10.42
N LEU A 180 -8.82 4.78 -10.79
CA LEU A 180 -9.02 3.86 -11.90
C LEU A 180 -10.09 2.81 -11.55
N ALA A 181 -10.08 2.22 -10.36
CA ALA A 181 -11.09 1.25 -9.93
C ALA A 181 -12.50 1.85 -9.87
N LEU A 182 -12.63 3.12 -9.44
CA LEU A 182 -13.89 3.86 -9.50
C LEU A 182 -14.32 4.18 -10.94
N PHE A 183 -13.35 4.47 -11.80
CA PHE A 183 -13.58 4.80 -13.20
C PHE A 183 -14.00 3.60 -14.05
N THR A 184 -13.29 2.48 -13.91
CA THR A 184 -13.62 1.24 -14.62
C THR A 184 -14.89 0.59 -14.08
N GLY A 185 -15.34 0.98 -12.87
CA GLY A 185 -16.44 0.31 -12.18
C GLY A 185 -16.02 -0.97 -11.45
N ARG A 186 -14.73 -1.35 -11.49
CA ARG A 186 -14.19 -2.53 -10.79
C ARG A 186 -14.54 -2.51 -9.31
N ALA A 187 -14.35 -1.39 -8.62
CA ALA A 187 -14.69 -1.28 -7.20
C ALA A 187 -16.19 -1.47 -6.90
N ALA A 188 -17.07 -1.12 -7.85
CA ALA A 188 -18.50 -1.37 -7.73
C ALA A 188 -18.84 -2.84 -8.00
N LEU A 189 -18.16 -3.47 -8.97
CA LEU A 189 -18.32 -4.88 -9.29
C LEU A 189 -17.85 -5.77 -8.12
N ASP A 190 -16.66 -5.53 -7.58
CA ASP A 190 -16.12 -6.29 -6.44
C ASP A 190 -17.07 -6.21 -5.24
N PHE A 191 -17.59 -5.02 -4.93
CA PHE A 191 -18.57 -4.84 -3.86
C PHE A 191 -19.88 -5.58 -4.12
N TYR A 192 -20.36 -5.54 -5.36
CA TYR A 192 -21.57 -6.23 -5.78
C TYR A 192 -21.43 -7.76 -5.68
N GLU A 193 -20.33 -8.30 -6.21
CA GLU A 193 -20.03 -9.73 -6.18
C GLU A 193 -19.85 -10.22 -4.74
N GLU A 194 -19.08 -9.50 -3.91
CA GLU A 194 -18.91 -9.85 -2.50
C GLU A 194 -20.25 -9.83 -1.77
N THR A 195 -21.06 -8.77 -1.93
CA THR A 195 -22.37 -8.67 -1.26
C THR A 195 -23.31 -9.78 -1.70
N LYS A 196 -23.34 -10.07 -3.01
CA LYS A 196 -24.15 -11.14 -3.59
C LYS A 196 -23.72 -12.51 -3.05
N GLU A 197 -22.43 -12.82 -3.06
CA GLU A 197 -21.89 -14.08 -2.52
C GLU A 197 -22.23 -14.24 -1.04
N ARG A 198 -22.08 -13.18 -0.24
CA ARG A 198 -22.42 -13.20 1.20
C ARG A 198 -23.90 -13.52 1.42
N ILE A 199 -24.79 -12.99 0.59
CA ILE A 199 -26.23 -13.28 0.64
C ILE A 199 -26.53 -14.71 0.16
N GLU A 200 -25.93 -15.13 -0.95
CA GLU A 200 -26.12 -16.48 -1.52
C GLU A 200 -25.56 -17.59 -0.63
N SER A 201 -24.61 -17.28 0.26
CA SER A 201 -24.06 -18.20 1.26
C SER A 201 -24.90 -18.36 2.53
N LEU A 202 -25.95 -17.55 2.72
CA LEU A 202 -26.81 -17.60 3.91
C LEU A 202 -27.56 -18.95 4.07
N PRO A 203 -28.10 -19.60 3.03
CA PRO A 203 -28.77 -20.90 3.17
C PRO A 203 -27.86 -22.02 3.69
N GLU A 204 -26.58 -22.00 3.33
CA GLU A 204 -25.60 -22.95 3.87
C GLU A 204 -25.39 -22.73 5.37
N LEU A 205 -25.26 -21.46 5.78
CA LEU A 205 -25.15 -21.09 7.19
C LEU A 205 -26.41 -21.48 7.98
N GLU A 206 -27.60 -21.27 7.40
CA GLU A 206 -28.87 -21.70 8.01
C GLU A 206 -28.92 -23.21 8.22
N THR A 207 -28.41 -23.99 7.25
CA THR A 207 -28.30 -25.45 7.38
C THR A 207 -27.33 -25.85 8.50
N LYS A 208 -26.16 -25.19 8.59
CA LYS A 208 -25.18 -25.40 9.68
C LYS A 208 -25.81 -25.09 11.04
N ILE A 209 -26.53 -23.96 11.14
CA ILE A 209 -27.22 -23.53 12.35
C ILE A 209 -28.32 -24.52 12.75
N ALA A 210 -29.12 -25.00 11.80
CA ALA A 210 -30.11 -26.03 12.08
C ALA A 210 -29.46 -27.32 12.64
N GLY A 211 -28.25 -27.64 12.19
CA GLY A 211 -27.44 -28.78 12.64
C GLY A 211 -27.01 -28.72 14.11
N ILE A 212 -26.83 -27.53 14.70
CA ILE A 212 -26.45 -27.40 16.12
C ILE A 212 -27.65 -27.53 17.09
N ARG A 213 -28.90 -27.52 16.58
CA ARG A 213 -30.11 -27.61 17.42
C ARG A 213 -30.11 -28.79 18.41
N PRO A 214 -29.69 -30.02 18.03
CA PRO A 214 -29.63 -31.16 18.96
C PRO A 214 -28.61 -30.99 20.09
N LEU A 215 -27.63 -30.09 19.92
CA LEU A 215 -26.58 -29.81 20.91
C LEU A 215 -27.03 -28.81 21.98
N LEU A 216 -28.14 -28.11 21.76
CA LEU A 216 -28.62 -27.05 22.64
C LEU A 216 -29.33 -27.61 23.89
N SER A 217 -29.19 -26.90 25.01
CA SER A 217 -30.03 -27.14 26.18
C SER A 217 -31.51 -26.89 25.87
N SER A 218 -32.42 -27.43 26.70
CA SER A 218 -33.88 -27.22 26.51
C SER A 218 -34.26 -25.74 26.49
N ALA A 219 -33.67 -24.92 27.36
CA ALA A 219 -33.94 -23.48 27.42
C ALA A 219 -33.49 -22.75 26.14
N SER A 220 -32.37 -23.15 25.56
CA SER A 220 -31.88 -22.60 24.30
C SER A 220 -32.65 -23.11 23.09
N ALA A 221 -33.10 -24.38 23.10
CA ALA A 221 -33.91 -24.95 22.04
C ALA A 221 -35.26 -24.22 21.87
N ASP A 222 -35.84 -23.75 22.98
CA ASP A 222 -37.04 -22.92 22.96
C ASP A 222 -36.77 -21.54 22.33
N LEU A 223 -35.63 -20.92 22.63
CA LEU A 223 -35.21 -19.64 22.02
C LEU A 223 -34.82 -19.79 20.54
N PHE A 224 -34.28 -20.94 20.17
CA PHE A 224 -33.81 -21.24 18.82
C PHE A 224 -34.97 -21.34 17.81
N GLY A 225 -36.15 -21.78 18.26
CA GLY A 225 -37.35 -21.82 17.43
C GLY A 225 -37.21 -22.70 16.19
N GLU A 226 -37.51 -22.14 15.02
CA GLU A 226 -37.35 -22.82 13.72
C GLU A 226 -35.89 -22.80 13.22
N GLY A 227 -35.01 -22.03 13.85
CA GLY A 227 -33.60 -21.91 13.45
C GLY A 227 -33.34 -20.96 12.29
N LYS A 228 -34.33 -20.13 11.93
CA LYS A 228 -34.17 -19.13 10.86
C LYS A 228 -33.17 -18.05 11.27
N LEU A 229 -32.30 -17.68 10.34
CA LEU A 229 -31.25 -16.68 10.61
C LEU A 229 -31.83 -15.36 11.09
N SER A 230 -32.92 -14.88 10.47
CA SER A 230 -33.55 -13.62 10.84
C SER A 230 -34.13 -13.60 12.26
N GLU A 231 -34.67 -14.72 12.72
CA GLU A 231 -35.15 -14.87 14.09
C GLU A 231 -34.00 -14.82 15.10
N LEU A 232 -32.89 -15.47 14.76
CA LEU A 232 -31.70 -15.57 15.61
C LEU A 232 -30.95 -14.23 15.72
N VAL A 233 -30.92 -13.44 14.65
CA VAL A 233 -30.35 -12.08 14.65
C VAL A 233 -31.32 -11.02 15.15
N ARG A 234 -32.57 -11.34 15.50
CA ARG A 234 -33.48 -10.36 16.09
C ARG A 234 -33.00 -9.90 17.47
N LYS A 235 -33.21 -8.63 17.81
CA LYS A 235 -32.99 -8.10 19.17
C LYS A 235 -34.10 -8.55 20.12
N ASP A 236 -33.71 -9.12 21.25
CA ASP A 236 -34.56 -9.36 22.42
C ASP A 236 -33.99 -8.56 23.61
N GLY A 237 -34.55 -7.37 23.83
CA GLY A 237 -34.03 -6.40 24.78
C GLY A 237 -32.71 -5.78 24.30
N LYS A 238 -31.63 -5.96 25.07
CA LYS A 238 -30.28 -5.44 24.75
C LYS A 238 -29.38 -6.44 24.01
N LYS A 239 -29.83 -7.69 23.84
CA LYS A 239 -29.05 -8.78 23.22
C LYS A 239 -29.80 -9.35 22.03
N ARG A 240 -29.05 -9.94 21.11
CA ARG A 240 -29.61 -10.76 20.03
C ARG A 240 -30.05 -12.13 20.59
N VAL A 241 -30.97 -12.81 19.92
CA VAL A 241 -31.43 -14.15 20.35
C VAL A 241 -30.26 -15.13 20.42
N TYR A 242 -29.40 -15.17 19.39
CA TYR A 242 -28.22 -16.04 19.40
C TYR A 242 -27.25 -15.75 20.57
N GLN A 243 -27.10 -14.47 20.96
CA GLN A 243 -26.25 -14.10 22.11
C GLN A 243 -26.81 -14.61 23.43
N ARG A 244 -28.14 -14.67 23.57
CA ARG A 244 -28.77 -15.26 24.76
C ARG A 244 -28.60 -16.77 24.79
N ILE A 245 -28.71 -17.44 23.63
CA ILE A 245 -28.40 -18.87 23.51
C ILE A 245 -26.96 -19.13 23.98
N LEU A 246 -25.98 -18.37 23.48
CA LEU A 246 -24.58 -18.47 23.92
C LEU A 246 -24.39 -18.25 25.42
N ASP A 247 -25.19 -17.38 26.07
CA ASP A 247 -25.13 -17.20 27.52
C ASP A 247 -25.60 -18.43 28.30
N PHE A 248 -26.58 -19.16 27.78
CA PHE A 248 -27.10 -20.39 28.39
C PHE A 248 -26.20 -21.60 28.14
N GLU A 249 -25.51 -21.64 27.00
CA GLU A 249 -24.66 -22.78 26.62
C GLU A 249 -23.22 -22.70 27.17
N LYS A 250 -22.87 -21.72 28.02
CA LYS A 250 -21.48 -21.54 28.51
C LYS A 250 -20.86 -22.77 29.18
N GLU A 251 -21.68 -23.60 29.82
CA GLU A 251 -21.26 -24.82 30.51
C GLU A 251 -21.54 -26.09 29.67
N ASN A 252 -21.93 -25.95 28.40
CA ASN A 252 -22.17 -27.06 27.49
C ASN A 252 -20.84 -27.63 26.98
N GLU A 253 -20.74 -28.97 26.90
CA GLU A 253 -19.55 -29.67 26.37
C GLU A 253 -19.27 -29.28 24.90
N ASP A 254 -20.31 -28.98 24.13
CA ASP A 254 -20.24 -28.59 22.71
C ASP A 254 -20.19 -27.06 22.50
N PHE A 255 -19.97 -26.26 23.56
CA PHE A 255 -19.97 -24.79 23.48
C PHE A 255 -19.03 -24.24 22.40
N SER A 256 -17.88 -24.87 22.18
CA SER A 256 -16.93 -24.42 21.15
C SER A 256 -17.53 -24.45 19.75
N GLU A 257 -18.26 -25.52 19.41
CA GLU A 257 -18.90 -25.68 18.11
C GLU A 257 -20.07 -24.69 17.96
N ILE A 258 -20.92 -24.61 18.98
CA ILE A 258 -22.05 -23.66 19.03
C ILE A 258 -21.56 -22.21 18.87
N ASN A 259 -20.50 -21.84 19.60
CA ASN A 259 -19.92 -20.51 19.54
C ASN A 259 -19.28 -20.20 18.18
N GLN A 260 -18.63 -21.18 17.56
CA GLN A 260 -18.08 -21.01 16.21
C GLN A 260 -19.19 -20.71 15.20
N THR A 261 -20.26 -21.53 15.17
CA THR A 261 -21.38 -21.33 14.23
C THR A 261 -22.09 -19.98 14.44
N PHE A 262 -22.31 -19.57 15.69
CA PHE A 262 -22.91 -18.26 15.96
C PHE A 262 -21.97 -17.08 15.75
N SER A 263 -20.65 -17.29 15.78
CA SER A 263 -19.68 -16.26 15.37
C SER A 263 -19.77 -16.00 13.86
N GLU A 264 -19.93 -17.04 13.03
CA GLU A 264 -20.19 -16.89 11.59
C GLU A 264 -21.49 -16.12 11.33
N LEU A 265 -22.57 -16.40 12.10
CA LEU A 265 -23.80 -15.61 12.03
C LEU A 265 -23.57 -14.14 12.42
N GLN A 266 -22.74 -13.90 13.42
CA GLN A 266 -22.44 -12.55 13.86
C GLN A 266 -21.74 -11.72 12.78
N GLU A 267 -20.84 -12.33 12.02
CA GLU A 267 -20.16 -11.68 10.90
C GLU A 267 -21.12 -11.38 9.74
N LYS A 268 -22.18 -12.20 9.56
CA LYS A 268 -23.13 -12.07 8.44
C LYS A 268 -24.44 -11.32 8.75
N GLN A 269 -24.59 -10.72 9.94
CA GLN A 269 -25.85 -10.09 10.39
C GLN A 269 -26.42 -9.05 9.41
N ALA A 270 -25.57 -8.17 8.90
CA ALA A 270 -25.99 -7.14 7.96
C ALA A 270 -26.53 -7.73 6.65
N TYR A 271 -25.94 -8.84 6.19
CA TYR A 271 -26.36 -9.55 4.98
C TYR A 271 -27.67 -10.32 5.19
N VAL A 272 -27.93 -10.82 6.40
CA VAL A 272 -29.24 -11.40 6.75
C VAL A 272 -30.33 -10.35 6.61
N LEU A 273 -30.11 -9.13 7.14
CA LEU A 273 -31.07 -8.03 6.96
C LEU A 273 -31.26 -7.68 5.47
N LEU A 274 -30.16 -7.60 4.71
CA LEU A 274 -30.21 -7.33 3.27
C LEU A 274 -31.05 -8.37 2.52
N ALA A 275 -30.86 -9.65 2.83
CA ALA A 275 -31.62 -10.74 2.21
C ALA A 275 -33.13 -10.69 2.50
N GLU A 276 -33.55 -10.04 3.60
CA GLU A 276 -34.98 -9.86 3.92
C GLU A 276 -35.63 -8.68 3.16
N ILE A 277 -34.83 -7.70 2.72
CA ILE A 277 -35.32 -6.50 2.05
C ILE A 277 -35.20 -6.57 0.52
N ILE A 278 -34.41 -7.49 -0.03
CA ILE A 278 -34.24 -7.66 -1.48
C ILE A 278 -35.02 -8.86 -2.01
N ASP A 279 -35.74 -8.64 -3.10
CA ASP A 279 -36.42 -9.71 -3.85
C ASP A 279 -35.56 -10.24 -5.01
N GLU A 280 -34.59 -9.43 -5.48
CA GLU A 280 -33.73 -9.72 -6.62
C GLU A 280 -32.29 -9.26 -6.33
N THR A 281 -31.31 -10.09 -6.69
CA THR A 281 -29.87 -9.81 -6.46
C THR A 281 -29.20 -9.14 -7.66
N SER A 282 -29.93 -8.53 -8.59
CA SER A 282 -29.32 -7.76 -9.67
C SER A 282 -28.71 -6.47 -9.14
N PHE A 283 -27.63 -5.99 -9.78
CA PHE A 283 -26.90 -4.81 -9.32
C PHE A 283 -27.81 -3.58 -9.07
N PRO A 284 -28.70 -3.17 -10.01
CA PRO A 284 -29.58 -2.02 -9.77
C PRO A 284 -30.55 -2.22 -8.61
N ALA A 285 -31.16 -3.41 -8.51
CA ALA A 285 -32.13 -3.71 -7.45
C ALA A 285 -31.47 -3.75 -6.07
N LEU A 286 -30.29 -4.38 -5.98
CA LEU A 286 -29.51 -4.42 -4.75
C LEU A 286 -29.11 -3.00 -4.29
N MET A 287 -28.66 -2.15 -5.21
CA MET A 287 -28.24 -0.79 -4.88
C MET A 287 -29.42 0.09 -4.47
N GLU A 288 -30.57 -0.02 -5.13
CA GLU A 288 -31.79 0.71 -4.75
C GLU A 288 -32.26 0.33 -3.34
N ALA A 289 -32.32 -0.97 -3.04
CA ALA A 289 -32.71 -1.45 -1.72
C ALA A 289 -31.69 -1.06 -0.64
N LEU A 290 -30.39 -1.11 -0.97
CA LEU A 290 -29.34 -0.73 -0.04
C LEU A 290 -29.34 0.77 0.26
N ASP A 291 -29.48 1.64 -0.74
CA ASP A 291 -29.51 3.10 -0.54
C ASP A 291 -30.69 3.52 0.35
N ALA A 292 -31.85 2.88 0.16
CA ALA A 292 -33.04 3.12 0.99
C ALA A 292 -32.87 2.69 2.47
N ASN A 293 -32.01 1.70 2.75
CA ASN A 293 -31.88 1.06 4.06
C ASN A 293 -30.47 1.14 4.66
N LEU A 294 -29.56 1.93 4.08
CA LEU A 294 -28.13 1.94 4.41
C LEU A 294 -27.87 2.14 5.91
N GLY A 295 -28.59 3.06 6.55
CA GLY A 295 -28.43 3.36 7.97
C GLY A 295 -28.74 2.16 8.87
N GLU A 296 -29.72 1.35 8.50
CA GLU A 296 -30.11 0.14 9.23
C GLU A 296 -29.09 -0.98 9.00
N VAL A 297 -28.70 -1.21 7.74
CA VAL A 297 -27.67 -2.20 7.38
C VAL A 297 -26.34 -1.91 8.06
N LEU A 298 -25.88 -0.65 8.04
CA LEU A 298 -24.64 -0.24 8.70
C LEU A 298 -24.68 -0.39 10.23
N ALA A 299 -25.87 -0.41 10.84
CA ALA A 299 -26.03 -0.62 12.28
C ALA A 299 -25.93 -2.10 12.70
N GLU A 300 -25.97 -3.02 11.73
CA GLU A 300 -25.91 -4.47 11.95
C GLU A 300 -24.48 -5.03 11.88
N PHE A 301 -23.50 -4.25 11.38
CA PHE A 301 -22.09 -4.67 11.39
C PHE A 301 -21.52 -4.68 12.82
N PRO A 302 -20.82 -5.76 13.23
CA PRO A 302 -20.34 -5.93 14.61
C PRO A 302 -19.11 -5.06 14.92
N ASP A 303 -18.31 -4.73 13.91
CA ASP A 303 -17.05 -4.00 14.05
C ASP A 303 -16.96 -2.80 13.09
N LEU A 304 -16.11 -1.83 13.46
CA LEU A 304 -15.96 -0.58 12.72
C LEU A 304 -15.26 -0.78 11.37
N GLU A 305 -14.37 -1.77 11.25
CA GLU A 305 -13.56 -1.97 10.05
C GLU A 305 -14.42 -2.51 8.91
N SER A 306 -15.18 -3.58 9.16
CA SER A 306 -16.15 -4.16 8.22
C SER A 306 -17.20 -3.13 7.81
N ARG A 307 -17.71 -2.35 8.77
CA ARG A 307 -18.66 -1.27 8.49
C ARG A 307 -18.09 -0.22 7.54
N LEU A 308 -16.87 0.25 7.78
CA LEU A 308 -16.21 1.24 6.93
C LEU A 308 -15.79 0.66 5.56
N ALA A 309 -15.51 -0.64 5.48
CA ALA A 309 -15.27 -1.32 4.21
C ALA A 309 -16.56 -1.36 3.37
N PHE A 310 -17.67 -1.79 3.98
CA PHE A 310 -18.98 -1.85 3.33
C PHE A 310 -19.46 -0.46 2.87
N GLU A 311 -19.31 0.57 3.72
CA GLU A 311 -19.66 1.96 3.36
C GLU A 311 -18.83 2.48 2.18
N ARG A 312 -17.54 2.12 2.09
CA ARG A 312 -16.69 2.47 0.95
C ARG A 312 -17.12 1.75 -0.33
N GLY A 313 -17.43 0.45 -0.26
CA GLY A 313 -17.95 -0.32 -1.39
C GLY A 313 -19.27 0.24 -1.92
N HIS A 314 -20.21 0.57 -1.02
CA HIS A 314 -21.45 1.25 -1.40
C HIS A 314 -21.19 2.61 -2.06
N GLY A 315 -20.27 3.41 -1.50
CA GLY A 315 -19.87 4.68 -2.11
C GLY A 315 -19.29 4.53 -3.52
N ALA A 316 -18.54 3.45 -3.79
CA ALA A 316 -18.04 3.13 -5.13
C ALA A 316 -19.19 2.75 -6.09
N ALA A 317 -20.17 1.99 -5.63
CA ALA A 317 -21.35 1.63 -6.42
C ALA A 317 -22.19 2.85 -6.79
N LEU A 318 -22.45 3.76 -5.84
CA LEU A 318 -23.11 5.04 -6.10
C LEU A 318 -22.32 5.89 -7.11
N TYR A 319 -20.99 5.96 -6.95
CA TYR A 319 -20.13 6.66 -7.90
C TYR A 319 -20.28 6.12 -9.33
N TYR A 320 -20.34 4.80 -9.48
CA TYR A 320 -20.58 4.15 -10.77
C TYR A 320 -21.96 4.51 -11.34
N LEU A 321 -23.03 4.45 -10.53
CA LEU A 321 -24.38 4.82 -10.97
C LEU A 321 -24.46 6.27 -11.47
N ASP A 322 -23.79 7.18 -10.76
CA ASP A 322 -23.80 8.62 -11.07
C ASP A 322 -22.92 8.98 -12.29
N ASN A 323 -21.78 8.30 -12.48
CA ASN A 323 -20.74 8.73 -13.42
C ASN A 323 -20.49 7.75 -14.56
N GLY A 324 -20.80 6.46 -14.39
CA GLY A 324 -20.66 5.42 -15.41
C GLY A 324 -21.28 5.80 -16.77
N PRO A 325 -22.54 6.30 -16.83
CA PRO A 325 -23.15 6.76 -18.07
C PRO A 325 -22.35 7.86 -18.79
N ALA A 326 -21.64 8.72 -18.05
CA ALA A 326 -20.79 9.75 -18.64
C ALA A 326 -19.50 9.16 -19.20
N PHE A 327 -18.86 8.21 -18.50
CA PHE A 327 -17.66 7.54 -19.00
C PHE A 327 -17.93 6.73 -20.29
N ARG A 328 -19.09 6.06 -20.38
CA ARG A 328 -19.51 5.32 -21.58
C ARG A 328 -19.63 6.19 -22.84
N LYS A 329 -19.79 7.51 -22.72
CA LYS A 329 -19.78 8.39 -23.90
C LYS A 329 -18.42 8.38 -24.62
N HIS A 330 -17.34 8.11 -23.88
CA HIS A 330 -15.98 8.02 -24.41
C HIS A 330 -15.59 6.60 -24.80
N LEU A 331 -16.35 5.58 -24.38
CA LEU A 331 -16.15 4.17 -24.76
C LEU A 331 -17.52 3.48 -24.96
N PRO A 332 -18.20 3.71 -26.09
CA PRO A 332 -19.58 3.25 -26.30
C PRO A 332 -19.77 1.72 -26.26
N GLU A 333 -18.71 0.96 -26.53
CA GLU A 333 -18.71 -0.51 -26.51
C GLU A 333 -18.86 -1.12 -25.10
N ALA A 334 -18.67 -0.33 -24.05
CA ALA A 334 -18.76 -0.79 -22.66
C ALA A 334 -20.16 -1.27 -22.22
N GLY A 335 -21.22 -0.98 -22.97
CA GLY A 335 -22.57 -1.43 -22.62
C GLY A 335 -23.11 -0.86 -21.29
N ALA A 336 -24.37 -1.15 -20.95
CA ALA A 336 -25.00 -0.60 -19.73
C ALA A 336 -24.83 -1.49 -18.49
N GLU A 337 -24.57 -2.78 -18.69
CA GLU A 337 -24.37 -3.77 -17.62
C GLU A 337 -22.99 -3.59 -16.97
N LEU A 338 -22.92 -3.76 -15.65
CA LEU A 338 -21.72 -3.48 -14.86
C LEU A 338 -20.54 -4.33 -15.31
N GLU A 339 -20.73 -5.65 -15.42
CA GLU A 339 -19.67 -6.60 -15.80
C GLU A 339 -19.10 -6.28 -17.19
N HIS A 340 -19.97 -6.05 -18.18
CA HIS A 340 -19.57 -5.63 -19.52
C HIS A 340 -18.83 -4.29 -19.52
N HIS A 341 -19.24 -3.35 -18.68
CA HIS A 341 -18.58 -2.06 -18.53
C HIS A 341 -17.17 -2.23 -17.98
N VAL A 342 -17.02 -2.96 -16.88
CA VAL A 342 -15.71 -3.22 -16.26
C VAL A 342 -14.77 -3.87 -17.28
N LEU A 343 -15.23 -4.94 -17.94
CA LEU A 343 -14.42 -5.68 -18.92
C LEU A 343 -13.93 -4.79 -20.07
N ALA A 344 -14.80 -3.95 -20.64
CA ALA A 344 -14.45 -3.08 -21.76
C ALA A 344 -13.41 -2.02 -21.34
N PHE A 345 -13.58 -1.39 -20.18
CA PHE A 345 -12.64 -0.38 -19.71
C PHE A 345 -11.29 -0.99 -19.32
N GLU A 346 -11.26 -2.15 -18.68
CA GLU A 346 -10.01 -2.83 -18.36
C GLU A 346 -9.27 -3.32 -19.60
N THR A 347 -10.00 -3.83 -20.60
CA THR A 347 -9.43 -4.20 -21.91
C THR A 347 -8.80 -2.97 -22.60
N MET A 348 -9.48 -1.82 -22.51
CA MET A 348 -8.96 -0.56 -23.05
C MET A 348 -7.69 -0.09 -22.31
N LEU A 349 -7.64 -0.25 -20.98
CA LEU A 349 -6.48 0.12 -20.17
C LEU A 349 -5.30 -0.85 -20.30
N SER A 350 -5.55 -2.14 -20.58
CA SER A 350 -4.49 -3.14 -20.82
C SER A 350 -3.82 -2.96 -22.19
N GLY A 351 -4.55 -2.39 -23.16
CA GLY A 351 -4.04 -1.95 -24.45
C GLY A 351 -3.34 -0.58 -24.43
N ASP A 352 -3.65 0.24 -25.43
CA ASP A 352 -3.10 1.60 -25.60
C ASP A 352 -4.20 2.67 -25.42
N PRO A 353 -4.40 3.18 -24.19
CA PRO A 353 -5.52 4.08 -23.89
C PRO A 353 -5.32 5.52 -24.39
N ALA A 354 -4.35 5.80 -25.26
CA ALA A 354 -3.97 7.17 -25.64
C ALA A 354 -5.10 8.00 -26.23
N GLN A 355 -5.83 7.48 -27.22
CA GLN A 355 -6.94 8.21 -27.84
C GLN A 355 -8.05 8.51 -26.82
N PHE A 356 -8.36 7.53 -25.98
CA PHE A 356 -9.34 7.69 -24.90
C PHE A 356 -8.89 8.77 -23.92
N ALA A 357 -7.66 8.69 -23.43
CA ALA A 357 -7.08 9.61 -22.46
C ALA A 357 -7.09 11.06 -22.97
N GLU A 358 -6.75 11.29 -24.24
CA GLU A 358 -6.79 12.62 -24.86
C GLU A 358 -8.21 13.20 -24.91
N SER A 359 -9.19 12.41 -25.38
CA SER A 359 -10.60 12.83 -25.42
C SER A 359 -11.15 13.11 -24.01
N PHE A 360 -10.90 12.20 -23.08
CA PHE A 360 -11.34 12.33 -21.70
C PHE A 360 -10.76 13.59 -21.03
N LEU A 361 -9.47 13.87 -21.22
CA LEU A 361 -8.82 15.04 -20.62
C LEU A 361 -9.35 16.37 -21.18
N ALA A 362 -9.74 16.40 -22.46
CA ALA A 362 -10.30 17.59 -23.08
C ALA A 362 -11.72 17.91 -22.59
N GLU A 363 -12.54 16.88 -22.36
CA GLU A 363 -13.98 17.05 -22.09
C GLU A 363 -14.34 16.93 -20.61
N ALA A 364 -13.67 16.05 -19.87
CA ALA A 364 -14.06 15.64 -18.51
C ALA A 364 -12.92 15.70 -17.48
N GLY A 365 -11.66 15.80 -17.89
CA GLY A 365 -10.50 15.71 -17.00
C GLY A 365 -10.43 16.75 -15.88
N GLY A 366 -11.16 17.87 -15.99
CA GLY A 366 -11.30 18.87 -14.92
C GLY A 366 -12.31 18.46 -13.83
N LYS A 367 -13.31 17.65 -14.18
CA LYS A 367 -14.34 17.14 -13.24
C LYS A 367 -13.79 16.01 -12.34
N TYR A 368 -12.82 15.26 -12.85
CA TYR A 368 -12.22 14.10 -12.18
C TYR A 368 -10.71 14.30 -12.02
N PRO A 369 -10.26 15.09 -11.02
CA PRO A 369 -8.89 15.58 -10.99
C PRO A 369 -7.84 14.47 -10.80
N GLN A 370 -8.10 13.45 -9.98
CA GLN A 370 -7.18 12.33 -9.76
C GLN A 370 -7.02 11.47 -11.03
N LEU A 371 -8.14 11.08 -11.65
CA LEU A 371 -8.14 10.35 -12.91
C LEU A 371 -7.49 11.15 -14.04
N GLY A 372 -7.76 12.46 -14.10
CA GLY A 372 -7.10 13.38 -15.02
C GLY A 372 -5.59 13.51 -14.77
N GLU A 373 -5.13 13.39 -13.53
CA GLU A 373 -3.70 13.33 -13.20
C GLU A 373 -3.07 12.02 -13.69
N ALA A 374 -3.74 10.88 -13.47
CA ALA A 374 -3.30 9.57 -13.96
C ALA A 374 -3.14 9.55 -15.49
N PHE A 375 -4.15 10.00 -16.25
CA PHE A 375 -4.08 10.03 -17.71
C PHE A 375 -3.03 11.01 -18.24
N ARG A 376 -2.84 12.17 -17.60
CA ARG A 376 -1.73 13.08 -17.97
C ARG A 376 -0.36 12.44 -17.72
N ALA A 377 -0.21 11.72 -16.60
CA ALA A 377 1.02 11.02 -16.27
C ALA A 377 1.30 9.86 -17.23
N TYR A 378 0.26 9.13 -17.64
CA TYR A 378 0.32 8.12 -18.69
C TYR A 378 0.79 8.73 -20.02
N LEU A 379 0.09 9.75 -20.55
CA LEU A 379 0.44 10.36 -21.85
C LEU A 379 1.86 10.92 -21.87
N ARG A 380 2.32 11.51 -20.75
CA ARG A 380 3.68 12.03 -20.61
C ARG A 380 4.76 10.94 -20.67
N ASN A 381 4.45 9.71 -20.23
CA ASN A 381 5.40 8.61 -20.12
C ASN A 381 5.04 7.42 -21.03
N ARG A 382 4.22 7.62 -22.06
CA ARG A 382 3.65 6.54 -22.89
C ARG A 382 4.69 5.59 -23.47
N GLU A 383 5.80 6.12 -24.01
CA GLU A 383 6.89 5.31 -24.55
C GLU A 383 7.49 4.39 -23.48
N ALA A 384 7.85 4.95 -22.32
CA ALA A 384 8.41 4.17 -21.22
C ALA A 384 7.40 3.13 -20.69
N ILE A 385 6.11 3.45 -20.65
CA ILE A 385 5.04 2.53 -20.23
C ILE A 385 4.91 1.35 -21.21
N SER A 386 5.06 1.59 -22.52
CA SER A 386 4.96 0.54 -23.53
C SER A 386 6.11 -0.48 -23.48
N GLU A 387 7.21 -0.13 -22.82
CA GLU A 387 8.37 -1.02 -22.60
C GLU A 387 8.28 -1.78 -21.26
N LEU A 388 7.29 -1.50 -20.42
CA LEU A 388 7.12 -2.19 -19.14
C LEU A 388 6.42 -3.54 -19.30
N PRO A 389 6.66 -4.51 -18.37
CA PRO A 389 5.97 -5.79 -18.38
C PRO A 389 4.44 -5.66 -18.50
N LYS A 390 3.83 -6.50 -19.34
CA LYS A 390 2.40 -6.40 -19.68
C LYS A 390 1.49 -6.65 -18.48
N ASN A 391 1.87 -7.55 -17.58
CA ASN A 391 1.06 -7.98 -16.45
C ASN A 391 1.05 -6.99 -15.27
N LEU A 392 1.80 -5.89 -15.34
CA LEU A 392 1.65 -4.80 -14.39
C LEU A 392 0.30 -4.09 -14.60
N THR A 393 -0.37 -3.81 -13.49
CA THR A 393 -1.56 -2.97 -13.42
C THR A 393 -1.27 -1.60 -14.03
N PHE A 394 -2.29 -0.97 -14.61
CA PHE A 394 -2.13 0.32 -15.25
C PHE A 394 -1.63 1.40 -14.27
N ALA A 395 -2.09 1.37 -13.01
CA ALA A 395 -1.61 2.26 -11.95
C ALA A 395 -0.12 2.04 -11.65
N ALA A 396 0.33 0.79 -11.51
CA ALA A 396 1.75 0.47 -11.29
C ALA A 396 2.60 0.93 -12.47
N LYS A 397 2.18 0.68 -13.72
CA LYS A 397 2.86 1.14 -14.93
C LYS A 397 3.07 2.65 -14.93
N ILE A 398 2.03 3.43 -14.64
CA ILE A 398 2.13 4.90 -14.60
C ILE A 398 3.16 5.37 -13.57
N VAL A 399 3.14 4.79 -12.36
CA VAL A 399 4.03 5.20 -11.26
C VAL A 399 5.47 4.78 -11.53
N LEU A 400 5.70 3.55 -11.96
CA LEU A 400 7.04 3.01 -12.18
C LEU A 400 7.70 3.60 -13.43
N ALA A 401 6.92 4.00 -14.45
CA ALA A 401 7.44 4.60 -15.67
C ALA A 401 8.13 5.95 -15.45
N GLU A 402 7.74 6.73 -14.43
CA GLU A 402 8.41 8.01 -14.11
C GLU A 402 9.91 7.84 -13.80
N GLU A 403 10.32 6.66 -13.31
CA GLU A 403 11.71 6.32 -13.03
C GLU A 403 12.09 4.94 -13.58
N ALA A 404 11.57 4.56 -14.75
CA ALA A 404 11.73 3.22 -15.32
C ALA A 404 13.20 2.74 -15.29
N LYS A 405 14.16 3.62 -15.60
CA LYS A 405 15.59 3.30 -15.54
C LYS A 405 16.09 2.85 -14.17
N HIS A 406 15.51 3.35 -13.07
CA HIS A 406 15.88 2.94 -11.71
C HIS A 406 15.25 1.62 -11.31
N TRP A 407 14.11 1.26 -11.89
CA TRP A 407 13.37 0.02 -11.59
C TRP A 407 13.79 -1.16 -12.48
N PHE A 408 13.93 -0.93 -13.79
CA PHE A 408 14.02 -1.99 -14.79
C PHE A 408 15.39 -2.10 -15.47
N VAL A 409 16.28 -1.11 -15.30
CA VAL A 409 17.60 -1.10 -15.96
C VAL A 409 18.76 -1.14 -14.96
N ASN A 410 18.75 -0.26 -13.96
CA ASN A 410 19.81 -0.18 -12.96
C ASN A 410 19.48 -0.89 -11.66
N HIS A 411 18.24 -1.36 -11.49
CA HIS A 411 17.70 -1.98 -10.27
C HIS A 411 18.21 -1.32 -8.99
N LEU A 412 17.98 -0.01 -8.86
CA LEU A 412 18.63 0.84 -7.85
C LEU A 412 18.46 0.31 -6.41
N TRP A 413 17.36 -0.40 -6.16
CA TRP A 413 17.08 -0.94 -4.85
C TRP A 413 17.97 -2.12 -4.47
N GLU A 414 18.51 -2.86 -5.43
CA GLU A 414 19.44 -3.98 -5.19
C GLU A 414 20.77 -3.48 -4.65
N ASP A 415 21.24 -2.35 -5.19
CA ASP A 415 22.53 -1.72 -4.90
C ASP A 415 22.52 -0.80 -3.67
N VAL A 416 21.34 -0.39 -3.20
CA VAL A 416 21.22 0.61 -2.13
C VAL A 416 20.57 -0.01 -0.91
N GLY A 417 21.37 -0.32 0.12
CA GLY A 417 20.91 -1.01 1.33
C GLY A 417 19.64 -0.44 1.97
N LEU A 418 19.48 0.89 2.02
CA LEU A 418 18.26 1.50 2.57
C LEU A 418 17.00 1.16 1.76
N LEU A 419 17.11 1.16 0.43
CA LEU A 419 16.00 0.83 -0.45
C LEU A 419 15.73 -0.67 -0.40
N LYS A 420 16.78 -1.50 -0.38
CA LYS A 420 16.69 -2.96 -0.21
C LYS A 420 15.89 -3.36 1.02
N HIS A 421 16.25 -2.82 2.18
CA HIS A 421 15.56 -3.12 3.45
C HIS A 421 14.14 -2.56 3.49
N TYR A 422 13.86 -1.47 2.76
CA TYR A 422 12.49 -1.00 2.59
C TYR A 422 11.64 -1.95 1.74
N LEU A 423 12.18 -2.45 0.63
CA LEU A 423 11.49 -3.46 -0.18
C LEU A 423 11.28 -4.75 0.61
N PHE A 424 12.21 -5.16 1.48
CA PHE A 424 12.00 -6.31 2.35
C PHE A 424 10.78 -6.15 3.25
N ASP A 425 10.64 -4.99 3.89
CA ASP A 425 9.44 -4.69 4.70
C ASP A 425 8.17 -4.54 3.84
N ALA A 426 8.28 -4.15 2.56
CA ALA A 426 7.16 -4.09 1.65
C ALA A 426 6.69 -5.50 1.25
N LEU A 427 7.60 -6.39 0.85
CA LEU A 427 7.30 -7.77 0.45
C LEU A 427 6.83 -8.63 1.63
N GLY A 428 7.46 -8.47 2.79
CA GLY A 428 7.21 -9.32 3.96
C GLY A 428 6.02 -8.91 4.82
N ASN A 429 5.31 -7.81 4.54
CA ASN A 429 4.22 -7.34 5.39
C ASN A 429 3.03 -6.79 4.58
N PRO A 430 1.94 -7.57 4.45
CA PRO A 430 0.67 -7.16 3.84
C PRO A 430 0.12 -5.82 4.34
N ARG A 431 0.32 -5.51 5.63
CA ARG A 431 -0.19 -4.28 6.25
C ARG A 431 0.65 -3.05 5.89
N ASN A 432 1.80 -3.23 5.24
CA ASN A 432 2.60 -2.11 4.78
C ASN A 432 1.89 -1.43 3.61
N ARG A 433 1.76 -0.09 3.65
CA ARG A 433 1.04 0.68 2.62
C ARG A 433 1.61 0.50 1.22
N SER A 434 2.87 0.06 1.12
CA SER A 434 3.59 -0.14 -0.12
C SER A 434 3.61 -1.58 -0.63
N HIS A 435 3.02 -2.51 0.13
CA HIS A 435 3.01 -3.93 -0.18
C HIS A 435 2.50 -4.18 -1.60
N ARG A 436 1.27 -3.74 -1.93
CA ARG A 436 0.66 -3.96 -3.26
C ARG A 436 1.58 -3.57 -4.42
N LEU A 437 2.03 -2.31 -4.47
CA LEU A 437 2.89 -1.81 -5.56
C LEU A 437 4.20 -2.61 -5.71
N TYR A 438 4.88 -2.90 -4.59
CA TYR A 438 6.21 -3.51 -4.66
C TYR A 438 6.19 -5.04 -4.71
N SER A 439 5.15 -5.66 -4.16
CA SER A 439 4.81 -7.07 -4.35
C SER A 439 4.53 -7.34 -5.83
N GLU A 440 3.66 -6.54 -6.45
CA GLU A 440 3.34 -6.62 -7.87
C GLU A 440 4.59 -6.43 -8.75
N TYR A 441 5.35 -5.35 -8.52
CA TYR A 441 6.61 -5.10 -9.23
C TYR A 441 7.58 -6.27 -9.08
N PHE A 442 7.77 -6.77 -7.85
CA PHE A 442 8.72 -7.84 -7.60
C PHE A 442 8.28 -9.14 -8.29
N PHE A 443 7.01 -9.52 -8.16
CA PHE A 443 6.46 -10.70 -8.82
C PHE A 443 6.63 -10.65 -10.33
N VAL A 444 6.15 -9.58 -10.96
CA VAL A 444 6.13 -9.50 -12.44
C VAL A 444 7.53 -9.31 -13.02
N HIS A 445 8.39 -8.53 -12.37
CA HIS A 445 9.74 -8.26 -12.89
C HIS A 445 10.73 -9.40 -12.63
N TYR A 446 10.67 -10.03 -11.45
CA TYR A 446 11.69 -11.02 -11.04
C TYR A 446 11.24 -12.47 -11.14
N LEU A 447 9.95 -12.77 -10.96
CA LEU A 447 9.47 -14.16 -10.90
C LEU A 447 8.73 -14.56 -12.17
N ALA A 448 7.82 -13.70 -12.62
CA ALA A 448 6.93 -13.90 -13.75
C ALA A 448 7.33 -13.03 -14.95
N SER A 449 8.64 -12.96 -15.26
CA SER A 449 9.19 -12.05 -16.27
C SER A 449 8.97 -12.51 -17.72
N ALA A 450 8.47 -13.73 -17.93
CA ALA A 450 8.11 -14.20 -19.25
C ALA A 450 6.86 -13.43 -19.73
N ASP A 451 6.97 -12.72 -20.85
CA ASP A 451 5.82 -12.02 -21.43
C ASP A 451 4.78 -13.06 -21.89
N GLU A 452 3.56 -12.90 -21.35
CA GLU A 452 2.32 -13.62 -21.71
C GLU A 452 2.23 -15.08 -21.24
N TYR A 453 1.96 -15.27 -19.94
CA TYR A 453 1.27 -16.49 -19.50
C TYR A 453 -0.18 -16.44 -20.01
N GLU A 454 -0.50 -17.23 -21.04
CA GLU A 454 -1.90 -17.42 -21.50
C GLU A 454 -2.75 -18.11 -20.41
N HIS A 455 -2.10 -18.96 -19.61
CA HIS A 455 -2.64 -19.57 -18.41
C HIS A 455 -1.56 -19.57 -17.34
N PHE A 456 -1.89 -19.21 -16.09
CA PHE A 456 -0.96 -19.22 -14.98
C PHE A 456 -1.39 -20.30 -13.99
N GLY A 457 -0.76 -21.48 -14.06
CA GLY A 457 -1.10 -22.66 -13.28
C GLY A 457 0.08 -23.20 -12.47
N GLY A 458 0.13 -24.52 -12.30
CA GLY A 458 1.17 -25.18 -11.48
C GLY A 458 2.57 -25.09 -12.08
N GLN A 459 2.71 -25.17 -13.40
CA GLN A 459 4.02 -25.13 -14.07
C GLN A 459 4.65 -23.74 -13.99
N GLU A 460 3.87 -22.69 -14.26
CA GLU A 460 4.32 -21.30 -14.22
C GLU A 460 4.72 -20.90 -12.80
N LEU A 461 3.95 -21.35 -11.81
CA LEU A 461 4.32 -21.17 -10.40
C LEU A 461 5.64 -21.87 -10.07
N LEU A 462 5.85 -23.11 -10.53
CA LEU A 462 7.10 -23.83 -10.28
C LEU A 462 8.30 -23.07 -10.86
N GLU A 463 8.17 -22.50 -12.07
CA GLU A 463 9.19 -21.63 -12.66
C GLU A 463 9.47 -20.40 -11.78
N CYS A 464 8.41 -19.73 -11.30
CA CYS A 464 8.53 -18.59 -10.38
C CYS A 464 9.23 -18.96 -9.08
N LEU A 465 8.91 -20.11 -8.49
CA LEU A 465 9.51 -20.58 -7.23
C LEU A 465 10.99 -20.97 -7.42
N ASN A 466 11.34 -21.57 -8.55
CA ASN A 466 12.73 -21.87 -8.90
C ASN A 466 13.55 -20.57 -9.06
N GLU A 467 13.00 -19.55 -9.74
CA GLU A 467 13.69 -18.26 -9.85
C GLU A 467 13.80 -17.57 -8.48
N LEU A 468 12.77 -17.66 -7.64
CA LEU A 468 12.85 -17.17 -6.26
C LEU A 468 13.99 -17.83 -5.47
N GLU A 469 14.19 -19.15 -5.62
CA GLU A 469 15.32 -19.86 -5.02
C GLU A 469 16.65 -19.31 -5.53
N VAL A 470 16.77 -19.08 -6.84
CA VAL A 470 17.97 -18.48 -7.45
C VAL A 470 18.26 -17.09 -6.86
N LEU A 471 17.25 -16.26 -6.64
CA LEU A 471 17.41 -14.93 -6.02
C LEU A 471 17.85 -15.02 -4.55
N VAL A 472 17.36 -16.01 -3.81
CA VAL A 472 17.81 -16.30 -2.44
C VAL A 472 19.26 -16.77 -2.43
N GLN A 473 19.63 -17.70 -3.32
CA GLN A 473 21.01 -18.19 -3.45
C GLN A 473 22.00 -17.08 -3.84
N LYS A 474 21.57 -16.12 -4.66
CA LYS A 474 22.34 -14.91 -5.01
C LYS A 474 22.44 -13.89 -3.87
N GLY A 475 21.72 -14.08 -2.75
CA GLY A 475 21.70 -13.14 -1.62
C GLY A 475 20.90 -11.86 -1.89
N LEU A 476 20.03 -11.87 -2.91
CA LEU A 476 19.15 -10.73 -3.18
C LEU A 476 18.05 -10.64 -2.11
N LEU A 477 17.53 -11.80 -1.67
CA LEU A 477 16.53 -11.92 -0.63
C LEU A 477 16.98 -12.90 0.48
N PRO A 478 16.73 -12.59 1.76
CA PRO A 478 16.79 -13.59 2.83
C PRO A 478 15.76 -14.70 2.61
N ARG A 479 16.13 -15.95 2.91
CA ARG A 479 15.24 -17.11 2.75
C ARG A 479 13.94 -16.98 3.56
N GLU A 480 14.04 -16.54 4.81
CA GLU A 480 12.86 -16.33 5.68
C GLU A 480 11.88 -15.30 5.09
N LEU A 481 12.40 -14.28 4.40
CA LEU A 481 11.56 -13.30 3.71
C LEU A 481 10.88 -13.91 2.48
N ALA A 482 11.60 -14.73 1.70
CA ALA A 482 11.04 -15.42 0.55
C ALA A 482 9.90 -16.38 0.95
N GLU A 483 10.09 -17.16 2.01
CA GLU A 483 9.05 -18.03 2.60
C GLU A 483 7.80 -17.22 2.99
N LYS A 484 8.01 -16.09 3.68
CA LYS A 484 6.91 -15.21 4.10
C LYS A 484 6.21 -14.55 2.91
N TYR A 485 6.97 -14.14 1.90
CA TYR A 485 6.43 -13.53 0.69
C TYR A 485 5.54 -14.50 -0.08
N VAL A 486 5.98 -15.75 -0.27
CA VAL A 486 5.16 -16.80 -0.91
C VAL A 486 3.89 -17.06 -0.09
N ALA A 487 3.99 -17.16 1.24
CA ALA A 487 2.81 -17.30 2.07
C ALA A 487 1.82 -16.14 1.87
N ASN A 488 2.28 -14.89 1.81
CA ASN A 488 1.42 -13.73 1.56
C ASN A 488 0.73 -13.81 0.18
N LEU A 489 1.48 -14.15 -0.88
CA LEU A 489 0.92 -14.31 -2.24
C LEU A 489 -0.26 -15.28 -2.28
N PHE A 490 -0.24 -16.34 -1.47
CA PHE A 490 -1.34 -17.30 -1.40
C PHE A 490 -2.46 -16.91 -0.43
N LEU A 491 -2.14 -16.25 0.69
CA LEU A 491 -3.09 -15.96 1.76
C LEU A 491 -3.89 -14.68 1.52
N GLU A 492 -3.37 -13.75 0.72
CA GLU A 492 -4.03 -12.50 0.34
C GLU A 492 -4.96 -12.72 -0.86
N GLU A 493 -6.22 -12.28 -0.75
CA GLU A 493 -7.24 -12.44 -1.80
C GLU A 493 -6.98 -11.55 -3.01
N ASP A 494 -6.38 -10.39 -2.78
CA ASP A 494 -6.04 -9.36 -3.75
C ASP A 494 -4.57 -9.39 -4.17
N SER A 495 -3.88 -10.52 -3.97
CA SER A 495 -2.49 -10.65 -4.38
C SER A 495 -2.34 -10.69 -5.91
N ILE A 496 -1.17 -10.32 -6.42
CA ILE A 496 -0.87 -10.44 -7.85
C ILE A 496 -0.95 -11.89 -8.34
N LEU A 497 -0.63 -12.86 -7.48
CA LEU A 497 -0.79 -14.28 -7.80
C LEU A 497 -2.28 -14.63 -7.94
N ALA A 498 -3.13 -14.14 -7.04
CA ALA A 498 -4.57 -14.35 -7.10
C ALA A 498 -5.18 -13.80 -8.40
N MET A 499 -4.75 -12.61 -8.80
CA MET A 499 -5.19 -11.96 -10.04
C MET A 499 -4.79 -12.74 -11.30
N LEU A 500 -3.62 -13.39 -11.29
CA LEU A 500 -3.10 -14.14 -12.44
C LEU A 500 -3.61 -15.59 -12.49
N ALA A 501 -3.80 -16.22 -11.33
CA ALA A 501 -4.10 -17.65 -11.22
C ALA A 501 -5.43 -18.04 -11.89
N GLY A 502 -6.49 -17.23 -11.71
CA GLY A 502 -7.84 -17.61 -12.11
C GLY A 502 -8.18 -19.05 -11.67
N ASP A 503 -8.63 -19.88 -12.61
CA ASP A 503 -8.96 -21.29 -12.38
C ASP A 503 -7.74 -22.20 -12.12
N GLY A 504 -6.51 -21.72 -12.38
CA GLY A 504 -5.26 -22.47 -12.22
C GLY A 504 -4.83 -22.68 -10.76
N PHE A 505 -5.56 -22.10 -9.79
CA PHE A 505 -5.18 -22.17 -8.38
C PHE A 505 -5.12 -23.59 -7.82
N SER A 506 -5.98 -24.51 -8.30
CA SER A 506 -5.92 -25.90 -7.84
C SER A 506 -4.63 -26.60 -8.26
N GLU A 507 -4.13 -26.32 -9.47
CA GLU A 507 -2.88 -26.90 -9.97
C GLU A 507 -1.67 -26.39 -9.19
N MET A 508 -1.71 -25.14 -8.74
CA MET A 508 -0.66 -24.54 -7.91
C MET A 508 -0.48 -25.27 -6.57
N LEU A 509 -1.56 -25.75 -5.97
CA LEU A 509 -1.50 -26.48 -4.70
C LEU A 509 -0.84 -27.87 -4.85
N GLU A 510 -0.80 -28.40 -6.07
CA GLU A 510 -0.14 -29.68 -6.38
C GLU A 510 1.38 -29.54 -6.54
N VAL A 511 1.90 -28.30 -6.69
CA VAL A 511 3.33 -28.05 -6.86
C VAL A 511 4.13 -28.50 -5.63
N GLU A 512 5.18 -29.28 -5.83
CA GLU A 512 6.12 -29.68 -4.80
C GLU A 512 7.34 -28.75 -4.83
N HIS A 513 7.46 -27.85 -3.85
CA HIS A 513 8.59 -26.94 -3.72
C HIS A 513 8.83 -26.56 -2.25
N GLU A 514 10.08 -26.25 -1.86
CA GLU A 514 10.40 -25.94 -0.45
C GLU A 514 9.68 -24.71 0.10
N PHE A 515 9.39 -23.73 -0.76
CA PHE A 515 8.66 -22.51 -0.42
C PHE A 515 7.14 -22.69 -0.35
N LEU A 516 6.62 -23.85 -0.77
CA LEU A 516 5.21 -24.21 -0.67
C LEU A 516 5.05 -25.44 0.25
N PRO A 517 5.33 -25.29 1.56
CA PRO A 517 5.34 -26.42 2.48
C PRO A 517 3.91 -26.91 2.78
N GLU A 518 3.80 -28.18 3.20
CA GLU A 518 2.51 -28.84 3.46
C GLU A 518 1.63 -28.14 4.51
N ASN A 519 2.23 -27.43 5.48
CA ASN A 519 1.46 -26.63 6.43
C ASN A 519 0.78 -25.41 5.79
N LEU A 520 1.43 -24.77 4.81
CA LEU A 520 0.82 -23.66 4.05
C LEU A 520 -0.31 -24.21 3.16
N LYS A 521 -0.08 -25.33 2.47
CA LYS A 521 -1.14 -26.01 1.70
C LYS A 521 -2.33 -26.40 2.57
N ALA A 522 -2.09 -26.93 3.77
CA ALA A 522 -3.13 -27.28 4.72
C ALA A 522 -3.89 -26.04 5.26
N GLU A 523 -3.22 -24.90 5.41
CA GLU A 523 -3.89 -23.63 5.75
C GLU A 523 -4.80 -23.16 4.62
N LEU A 524 -4.32 -23.21 3.37
CA LEU A 524 -5.11 -22.84 2.19
C LEU A 524 -6.32 -23.75 2.00
N ALA A 525 -6.16 -25.06 2.21
CA ALA A 525 -7.27 -26.01 2.13
C ALA A 525 -8.37 -25.76 3.19
N LYS A 526 -8.02 -25.19 4.35
CA LYS A 526 -8.99 -24.83 5.40
C LYS A 526 -9.79 -23.58 5.08
N ARG A 527 -9.27 -22.67 4.24
CA ARG A 527 -9.95 -21.43 3.87
C ARG A 527 -11.03 -21.62 2.81
N GLY A 528 -11.26 -22.86 2.37
CA GLY A 528 -12.14 -23.16 1.25
C GLY A 528 -11.43 -22.88 -0.08
N LYS A 529 -11.78 -23.62 -1.14
CA LYS A 529 -11.33 -23.26 -2.48
C LYS A 529 -11.85 -21.85 -2.79
N ARG A 530 -10.95 -20.98 -3.28
CA ARG A 530 -11.33 -19.74 -3.96
C ARG A 530 -12.19 -20.08 -5.18
#